data_AF-A0A520GQB4-F1
#
_entry.id   AF-A0A520GQB4-F1
#
_cell.length_a   1.000
_cell.length_b   1.000
_cell.length_c   1.000
_cell.angle_alpha   90.00
_cell.angle_beta   90.00
_cell.angle_gamma   90.00
#
_symmetry.space_group_name_H-M   'P 1'
#
loop_
_entity.id
_entity.type
_entity.pdbx_description
1 polymer ?
#
loop_
_entity_poly.entity_id
_entity_poly.type
_entity_poly.pdbx_seq_one_letter_code
_entity_poly.pdbx_strand_id
1 'polypeptide(L)' 'MPIVTIQVTREGTKPGTSSVTAEEKAALIKGASELLRDVLNKPFDSTFVIIEEVDTDNWGWGGLPALEFRRQRAEKAK' A
#
# COMPACT_ATOMS: atom_id res chain seq x y z
N MET A 1 4.38 3.54 -21.36
CA MET A 1 4.50 4.33 -20.14
C MET A 1 3.39 3.93 -19.16
N PRO A 2 3.54 2.79 -18.46
CA PRO A 2 2.57 2.38 -17.44
C PRO A 2 2.73 3.20 -16.15
N ILE A 3 1.62 3.33 -15.41
CA ILE A 3 1.57 3.91 -14.07
C ILE A 3 0.98 2.88 -13.10
N VAL A 4 1.60 2.76 -11.93
CA VAL A 4 1.11 1.96 -10.79
C VAL A 4 0.93 2.89 -9.60
N THR A 5 -0.28 2.96 -9.07
CA THR A 5 -0.56 3.65 -7.82
C THR A 5 -0.76 2.62 -6.72
N ILE A 6 0.00 2.75 -5.64
CA ILE A 6 -0.09 1.91 -4.46
C ILE A 6 -0.60 2.79 -3.33
N GLN A 7 -1.86 2.60 -2.95
CA GLN A 7 -2.45 3.27 -1.79
C GLN A 7 -2.46 2.28 -0.62
N VAL A 8 -1.89 2.71 0.51
CA VAL A 8 -1.79 1.90 1.74
C VAL A 8 -2.16 2.75 2.94
N THR A 9 -2.61 2.10 4.02
CA THR A 9 -2.87 2.80 5.27
C THR A 9 -1.56 3.14 6.00
N ARG A 10 -1.52 4.32 6.63
CA ARG A 10 -0.38 4.78 7.43
C ARG A 10 -0.39 4.15 8.83
N GLU A 11 0.11 2.92 8.93
CA GLU A 11 0.07 2.15 10.19
C GLU A 11 1.43 1.61 10.64
N GLY A 12 2.48 1.82 9.83
CA GLY A 12 3.76 1.15 10.02
C GLY A 12 3.67 -0.36 9.80
N THR A 13 4.82 -0.97 9.54
CA THR A 13 4.97 -2.39 9.22
C THR A 13 5.74 -3.15 10.31
N LYS A 14 6.38 -2.41 11.23
CA LYS A 14 7.23 -2.92 12.31
C LYS A 14 6.93 -2.20 13.63
N PRO A 15 7.18 -2.84 14.79
CA PRO A 15 7.07 -2.17 16.08
C PRO A 15 7.87 -0.87 16.11
N GLY A 16 7.25 0.23 16.54
CA GLY A 16 7.88 1.55 16.62
C GLY A 16 7.85 2.36 15.32
N THR A 17 7.25 1.85 14.24
CA THR A 17 7.01 2.61 13.00
C THR A 17 5.55 3.03 12.89
N SER A 18 5.31 4.23 12.38
CA SER A 18 3.96 4.76 12.10
C SER A 18 3.67 4.91 10.61
N SER A 19 4.62 4.56 9.75
CA SER A 19 4.53 4.67 8.28
C SER A 19 5.37 3.60 7.61
N VAL A 20 5.14 3.38 6.32
CA VAL A 20 5.96 2.47 5.49
C VAL A 20 7.39 3.03 5.39
N THR A 21 8.39 2.19 5.67
CA THR A 21 9.78 2.66 5.69
C THR A 21 10.31 3.01 4.30
N ALA A 22 11.42 3.76 4.23
CA ALA A 22 12.06 4.09 2.96
C ALA A 22 12.50 2.84 2.18
N GLU A 23 13.00 1.83 2.88
CA GLU A 23 13.43 0.55 2.30
C GLU A 23 12.25 -0.23 1.73
N GLU A 24 11.12 -0.23 2.43
CA GLU A 24 9.90 -0.91 1.98
C GLU A 24 9.28 -0.21 0.77
N LYS A 25 9.26 1.14 0.76
CA LYS A 25 8.86 1.91 -0.43
C LYS A 25 9.76 1.60 -1.62
N ALA A 26 11.08 1.54 -1.42
CA ALA A 26 12.02 1.18 -2.48
C ALA A 26 11.77 -0.24 -3.01
N ALA A 27 11.50 -1.20 -2.12
CA ALA A 27 11.15 -2.57 -2.51
C ALA A 27 9.84 -2.65 -3.31
N LEU A 28 8.81 -1.90 -2.90
CA LEU A 28 7.53 -1.80 -3.62
C LEU A 28 7.71 -1.22 -5.02
N ILE A 29 8.46 -0.12 -5.16
CA ILE A 29 8.75 0.53 -6.45
C ILE A 29 9.48 -0.44 -7.40
N LYS A 30 10.52 -1.11 -6.89
CA LYS A 30 11.28 -2.09 -7.66
C LYS A 30 10.41 -3.27 -8.09
N GLY A 31 9.67 -3.87 -7.16
CA GLY A 31 8.84 -5.03 -7.43
C GLY A 31 7.73 -4.76 -8.44
N ALA A 32 7.02 -3.62 -8.32
CA ALA A 32 6.01 -3.22 -9.30
C ALA A 32 6.59 -2.98 -10.70
N SER A 33 7.78 -2.37 -10.76
CA SER A 33 8.47 -2.13 -12.03
C SER A 33 8.95 -3.42 -12.69
N GLU A 34 9.50 -4.36 -11.91
CA GLU A 34 9.89 -5.70 -12.36
C GLU A 34 8.69 -6.48 -12.90
N LEU A 35 7.55 -6.46 -12.20
CA LEU A 35 6.32 -7.10 -12.67
C LEU A 35 5.89 -6.59 -14.06
N LEU A 36 5.91 -5.27 -14.26
CA LEU A 36 5.53 -4.68 -15.54
C LEU A 36 6.52 -4.98 -16.66
N ARG A 37 7.81 -5.06 -16.35
CA ARG A 37 8.82 -5.55 -17.30
C ARG A 37 8.50 -6.99 -17.68
N ASP A 38 8.31 -7.86 -16.69
CA ASP A 38 8.24 -9.30 -16.93
C ASP A 38 6.94 -9.71 -17.65
N VAL A 39 5.81 -9.05 -17.35
CA VAL A 39 4.50 -9.37 -17.95
C VAL A 39 4.24 -8.61 -19.26
N LEU A 40 4.61 -7.33 -19.33
CA LEU A 40 4.26 -6.45 -20.45
C LEU A 40 5.46 -6.02 -21.32
N ASN A 41 6.66 -6.52 -21.01
CA ASN A 41 7.91 -6.16 -21.66
C ASN A 41 8.15 -4.64 -21.70
N LYS A 42 7.81 -3.94 -20.61
CA LYS A 42 8.00 -2.48 -20.48
C LYS A 42 9.32 -2.14 -19.81
N PRO A 43 10.07 -1.14 -20.32
CA PRO A 43 11.33 -0.76 -19.71
C PRO A 43 11.11 0.12 -18.47
N PHE A 44 12.06 0.04 -17.52
CA PHE A 44 12.01 0.73 -16.22
C PHE A 44 11.98 2.26 -16.36
N ASP A 45 12.72 2.80 -17.32
CA ASP A 45 12.82 4.23 -17.63
C ASP A 45 11.48 4.87 -18.04
N SER A 46 10.50 4.03 -18.40
CA SER A 46 9.16 4.45 -18.80
C SER A 46 8.07 4.00 -17.83
N THR A 47 8.44 3.48 -16.66
CA THR A 47 7.51 2.93 -15.65
C THR A 47 7.44 3.83 -14.42
N PHE A 48 6.24 4.22 -14.03
CA PHE A 48 6.01 5.16 -12.93
C PHE A 48 5.28 4.47 -11.79
N VAL A 49 5.78 4.62 -10.57
CA VAL A 49 5.17 4.08 -9.36
C VAL A 49 4.94 5.21 -8.36
N ILE A 50 3.70 5.36 -7.91
CA ILE A 50 3.29 6.36 -6.90
C ILE A 50 2.83 5.60 -5.66
N ILE A 51 3.35 5.97 -4.50
CA ILE A 51 2.94 5.40 -3.21
C ILE A 51 2.28 6.50 -2.38
N GLU A 52 1.03 6.26 -1.99
CA GLU A 52 0.27 7.15 -1.12
C GLU A 52 -0.06 6.44 0.19
N GLU A 53 0.37 7.04 1.29
CA GLU A 53 0.01 6.59 2.64
C GLU A 53 -1.15 7.43 3.15
N VAL A 54 -2.29 6.77 3.35
CA VAL A 54 -3.55 7.38 3.76
C VAL A 54 -3.79 7.07 5.24
N ASP A 55 -4.13 8.09 6.03
CA ASP A 55 -4.49 7.88 7.44
C ASP A 55 -5.70 6.94 7.57
N THR A 56 -5.70 6.10 8.61
CA THR A 56 -6.73 5.08 8.83
C THR A 56 -8.14 5.65 9.00
N ASP A 57 -8.25 6.89 9.49
CA ASP A 57 -9.51 7.63 9.60
C ASP A 57 -10.09 8.02 8.22
N ASN A 58 -9.21 8.20 7.24
CA ASN A 58 -9.57 8.49 5.85
C ASN A 58 -9.74 7.23 5.00
N TRP A 59 -9.52 6.04 5.59
CA TRP A 59 -9.68 4.77 4.91
C TRP A 59 -11.02 4.13 5.25
N GLY A 60 -12.01 4.32 4.37
CA GLY A 60 -13.34 3.77 4.52
C GLY A 60 -13.41 2.27 4.21
N TRP A 61 -13.87 1.45 5.15
CA TRP A 61 -14.12 0.03 4.96
C TRP A 61 -15.46 -0.38 5.59
N GLY A 62 -16.38 -0.90 4.77
CA GLY A 62 -17.68 -1.37 5.25
C GLY A 62 -18.56 -0.26 5.87
N GLY A 63 -18.37 1.00 5.43
CA GLY A 63 -19.08 2.16 5.95
C GLY A 63 -18.48 2.77 7.22
N LEU A 64 -17.30 2.32 7.66
CA LEU A 64 -16.63 2.78 8.89
C LEU A 64 -15.15 3.11 8.62
N PRO A 65 -14.50 3.93 9.46
CA PRO A 65 -13.04 4.04 9.46
C PRO A 65 -12.38 2.67 9.63
N ALA A 66 -11.21 2.47 9.01
CA ALA A 66 -10.58 1.17 8.89
C ALA A 66 -10.32 0.46 10.23
N LEU A 67 -9.97 1.22 11.27
CA LEU A 67 -9.72 0.67 12.60
C LEU A 67 -11.01 0.20 13.28
N GLU A 68 -12.09 0.97 13.17
CA GLU A 68 -13.39 0.62 13.74
C GLU A 68 -13.98 -0.62 13.04
N PHE A 69 -13.87 -0.68 11.70
CA PHE A 69 -14.30 -1.86 10.97
C PHE A 69 -13.53 -3.13 11.37
N ARG A 70 -12.20 -3.01 11.55
CA ARG A 70 -11.35 -4.12 12.01
C ARG A 70 -11.74 -4.61 13.40
N ARG A 71 -12.03 -3.70 14.33
CA ARG A 71 -12.51 -4.03 15.68
C ARG A 71 -13.81 -4.83 15.62
N GLN A 72 -14.80 -4.36 14.85
CA GLN A 72 -16.08 -5.06 14.70
C GLN A 72 -15.93 -6.44 14.05
N ARG A 73 -15.04 -6.59 13.05
CA ARG A 73 -14.75 -7.92 12.47
C ARG A 73 -14.11 -8.88 13.47
N ALA A 74 -13.19 -8.40 14.31
CA ALA A 74 -12.55 -9.22 15.33
C ALA A 74 -13.53 -9.65 16.43
N GLU A 75 -14.49 -8.78 16.79
CA GLU A 75 -15.57 -9.11 17.74
C GLU A 75 -16.54 -10.15 17.17
N LYS A 76 -16.92 -10.05 15.89
CA LYS A 76 -17.80 -11.04 15.22
C LYS A 76 -17.14 -12.38 14.94
N ALA A 77 -15.81 -12.45 14.95
CA ALA A 77 -15.05 -13.67 14.72
C ALA A 77 -14.75 -14.45 16.01
N LYS A 78 -15.09 -13.88 17.18
CA LYS A 78 -15.08 -14.57 18.48
C LYS A 78 -16.43 -15.21 18.75
#